data_AF-A0A9Q0LX90-F1
#
_entry.id   AF-A0A9Q0LX90-F1
#
_cell.length_a   1.000
_cell.length_b   1.000
_cell.length_c   1.000
_cell.angle_alpha   90.00
_cell.angle_beta   90.00
_cell.angle_gamma   90.00
#
_symmetry.space_group_name_H-M   'P 1'
#
loop_
_entity.id
_entity.type
_entity.pdbx_description
1 polymer ?
#
loop_
_entity_poly.entity_id
_entity_poly.type
_entity_poly.pdbx_seq_one_letter_code
_entity_poly.pdbx_strand_id
1 'polypeptide(L)'
;MGTLDDMNHLKNKRIRSVADLLQDQFGLSLVRLENVVRGTICGAIRHKLIPTPQNLVTSTPLTTTYESFFGLHPLSQVLDRTNPLTQIVHGRKLSYLGPGGLTGRTASFRIRDIHPSHYGRICPIDTSEGINVGLIGSLAIHARMGYWGSLESPDEYYMLAAGNSLALNQDIQEEQVVPARYPSLIPFIEHNDANRALMSSNMQRQAVPLSRSEKCIVGTGLERQAALDSGALAIAERGGKIIYIDTDKILFSGNGDTLSISLVMYQRSNKNTCMHQKPRVQWGKCIKKGQILADGAATKREIKVGDKVAGRHGNKGIISKILPRQDMPYLQDGRPVDMVFNPLGVPSRMNVGQIFECSLGLAGGLLDRHYRIAPFDERYEQEASRKLVFSELYEASKQTANPWGKGKTGGQRVGEMEVWALEGFGVAHILQEMLTYKSDHIRARQEVLGTTIIGGIIPNPEDAPESFRLLVRELRSLALELNHFLVSEKNFQINRKEA
;
A
#
# COMPACT_ATOMS: atom_id res chain seq x y z
N MET A 1 -43.01 -14.25 -13.24
CA MET A 1 -42.43 -13.08 -12.53
C MET A 1 -41.12 -12.74 -13.22
N GLY A 2 -41.01 -11.57 -13.83
CA GLY A 2 -39.76 -11.15 -14.47
C GLY A 2 -38.67 -10.97 -13.41
N THR A 3 -37.45 -11.42 -13.71
CA THR A 3 -36.27 -11.10 -12.90
C THR A 3 -36.07 -9.59 -12.96
N LEU A 4 -36.06 -8.93 -11.80
CA LEU A 4 -35.77 -7.50 -11.71
C LEU A 4 -34.31 -7.28 -12.14
N ASP A 5 -34.09 -6.50 -13.20
CA ASP A 5 -32.75 -6.16 -13.66
C ASP A 5 -32.11 -5.13 -12.73
N ASP A 6 -30.97 -5.48 -12.16
CA ASP A 6 -30.19 -4.55 -11.35
C ASP A 6 -29.36 -3.62 -12.24
N MET A 7 -29.78 -2.36 -12.34
CA MET A 7 -29.09 -1.30 -13.07
C MET A 7 -27.62 -1.11 -12.62
N ASN A 8 -27.28 -1.44 -11.37
CA ASN A 8 -25.92 -1.24 -10.87
C ASN A 8 -24.95 -2.36 -11.19
N HIS A 9 -25.47 -3.53 -11.57
CA HIS A 9 -24.67 -4.68 -11.97
C HIS A 9 -23.79 -4.33 -13.17
N LEU A 10 -22.50 -4.71 -13.14
CA LEU A 10 -21.56 -4.36 -14.22
C LEU A 10 -21.91 -4.98 -15.58
N LYS A 11 -22.75 -6.02 -15.62
CA LYS A 11 -23.33 -6.54 -16.88
C LYS A 11 -24.23 -5.53 -17.59
N ASN A 12 -24.87 -4.65 -16.83
CA ASN A 12 -25.78 -3.62 -17.33
C ASN A 12 -25.08 -2.26 -17.51
N LYS A 13 -23.78 -2.20 -17.26
CA LYS A 13 -22.92 -1.03 -17.44
C LYS A 13 -21.85 -1.35 -18.47
N ARG A 14 -21.48 -0.34 -19.26
CA ARG A 14 -20.36 -0.46 -20.20
C ARG A 14 -19.36 0.64 -19.98
N ILE A 15 -18.08 0.32 -20.16
CA ILE A 15 -17.02 1.32 -20.25
C ILE A 15 -17.05 1.94 -21.63
N ARG A 16 -16.98 3.27 -21.66
CA ARG A 16 -16.73 4.01 -22.88
C ARG A 16 -15.22 4.29 -22.97
N SER A 17 -14.56 3.67 -23.93
CA SER A 17 -13.15 3.92 -24.20
C SER A 17 -12.94 5.28 -24.86
N VAL A 18 -11.69 5.71 -24.97
CA VAL A 18 -11.33 6.94 -25.71
C VAL A 18 -11.79 6.86 -27.16
N ALA A 19 -11.71 5.66 -27.77
CA ALA A 19 -12.20 5.44 -29.14
C ALA A 19 -13.70 5.66 -29.24
N ASP A 20 -14.51 5.15 -28.29
CA ASP A 20 -15.96 5.33 -28.31
C ASP A 20 -16.36 6.79 -28.12
N LEU A 21 -15.65 7.52 -27.26
CA LEU A 21 -15.90 8.95 -27.03
C LEU A 21 -15.52 9.79 -28.26
N LEU A 22 -14.38 9.47 -28.88
CA LEU A 22 -13.95 10.11 -30.13
C LEU A 22 -14.90 9.79 -31.28
N GLN A 23 -15.38 8.56 -31.38
CA GLN A 23 -16.30 8.14 -32.43
C GLN A 23 -17.62 8.92 -32.39
N ASP A 24 -18.19 9.16 -31.20
CA ASP A 24 -19.37 10.00 -31.05
C ASP A 24 -19.12 11.43 -31.52
N GLN A 25 -18.01 12.04 -31.09
CA GLN A 25 -17.68 13.42 -31.47
C GLN A 25 -17.37 13.52 -32.97
N PHE A 26 -16.69 12.52 -33.51
CA PHE A 26 -16.40 12.42 -34.94
C PHE A 26 -17.68 12.21 -35.77
N GLY A 27 -18.64 11.44 -35.27
CA GLY A 27 -19.96 11.32 -35.88
C GLY A 27 -20.68 12.67 -35.97
N LEU A 28 -20.67 13.44 -34.88
CA LEU A 28 -21.23 14.80 -34.86
C LEU A 28 -20.51 15.76 -35.82
N SER A 29 -19.19 15.64 -35.95
CA SER A 29 -18.40 16.48 -36.85
C SER A 29 -18.64 16.14 -38.33
N LEU A 30 -18.87 14.87 -38.66
CA LEU A 30 -19.28 14.44 -40.00
C LEU A 30 -20.65 14.98 -40.38
N VAL A 31 -21.62 14.99 -39.46
CA VAL A 31 -22.94 15.61 -39.70
C VAL A 31 -22.80 17.12 -39.94
N ARG A 32 -21.92 17.80 -39.19
CA ARG A 32 -21.61 19.23 -39.43
C ARG A 32 -20.98 19.43 -40.80
N LEU A 33 -20.03 18.57 -41.19
CA LEU A 33 -19.40 18.61 -42.50
C LEU A 33 -20.43 18.40 -43.62
N GLU A 34 -21.34 17.43 -43.47
CA GLU A 34 -22.43 17.19 -44.42
C GLU A 34 -23.30 18.43 -44.60
N ASN A 35 -23.65 19.13 -43.51
CA ASN A 35 -24.42 20.37 -43.58
C ASN A 35 -23.68 21.49 -44.33
N VAL A 36 -22.36 21.61 -44.13
CA VAL A 36 -21.51 22.56 -44.85
C VAL A 36 -21.47 22.23 -46.34
N VAL A 37 -21.23 20.96 -46.68
CA VAL A 37 -21.21 20.45 -48.06
C VAL A 37 -22.56 20.67 -48.75
N ARG A 38 -23.67 20.39 -48.06
CA ARG A 38 -25.01 20.64 -48.60
C ARG A 38 -25.24 22.12 -48.87
N GLY A 39 -24.79 23.00 -47.97
CA GLY A 39 -24.85 24.44 -48.15
C GLY A 39 -24.03 24.93 -49.35
N THR A 40 -22.80 24.44 -49.54
CA THR A 40 -21.95 24.81 -50.67
C THR A 40 -22.50 24.29 -52.00
N ILE A 41 -23.07 23.08 -52.04
CA ILE A 41 -23.77 22.56 -53.21
C ILE A 41 -24.97 23.45 -53.57
N CYS A 42 -25.82 23.79 -52.61
CA CYS A 42 -26.96 24.68 -52.85
C CYS A 42 -26.51 26.05 -53.37
N GLY A 43 -25.40 26.61 -52.86
CA GLY A 43 -24.81 27.84 -53.36
C GLY A 43 -24.26 27.72 -54.78
N ALA A 44 -23.53 26.64 -55.08
CA ALA A 44 -22.96 26.37 -56.40
C ALA A 44 -24.04 26.22 -57.48
N ILE A 45 -25.15 25.53 -57.14
CA ILE A 45 -26.31 25.39 -58.04
C ILE A 45 -26.94 26.75 -58.36
N ARG A 46 -27.09 27.64 -57.35
CA ARG A 46 -27.64 29.00 -57.57
C ARG A 46 -26.78 29.85 -58.50
N HIS A 47 -25.46 29.69 -58.44
CA HIS A 47 -24.50 30.48 -59.23
C HIS A 47 -24.01 29.77 -60.51
N LYS A 48 -24.58 28.61 -60.88
CA LYS A 48 -24.18 27.79 -62.05
C LYS A 48 -22.67 27.45 -62.09
N LEU A 49 -22.07 27.20 -60.93
CA LEU A 49 -20.67 26.78 -60.80
C LEU A 49 -20.58 25.25 -60.67
N ILE A 50 -19.53 24.65 -61.25
CA ILE A 50 -19.23 23.22 -61.08
C ILE A 50 -18.45 23.06 -59.77
N PRO A 51 -19.01 22.41 -58.74
CA PRO A 51 -18.30 22.23 -57.49
C PRO A 51 -17.21 21.15 -57.63
N THR A 52 -15.97 21.49 -57.28
CA THR A 52 -14.85 20.55 -57.22
C THR A 52 -14.75 19.91 -55.82
N PRO A 53 -14.24 18.67 -55.69
CA PRO A 53 -14.11 17.99 -54.38
C PRO A 53 -13.32 18.81 -53.34
N GLN A 54 -12.31 19.55 -53.79
CA GLN A 54 -11.49 20.43 -52.93
C GLN A 54 -12.27 21.63 -52.38
N ASN A 55 -13.25 22.15 -53.13
CA ASN A 55 -14.10 23.26 -52.68
C ASN A 55 -15.31 22.79 -51.87
N LEU A 56 -15.68 21.50 -52.01
CA LEU A 56 -16.79 20.89 -51.28
C LEU A 56 -16.39 20.47 -49.87
N VAL A 57 -15.23 19.84 -49.70
CA VAL A 57 -14.82 19.21 -48.44
C VAL A 57 -13.83 20.12 -47.70
N THR A 58 -14.31 20.79 -46.67
CA THR A 58 -13.48 21.58 -45.74
C THR A 58 -13.07 20.74 -44.52
N SER A 59 -11.81 20.80 -44.10
CA SER A 59 -11.33 20.10 -42.89
C SER A 59 -11.72 20.77 -41.57
N THR A 60 -12.19 22.02 -41.61
CA THR A 60 -12.46 22.86 -40.43
C THR A 60 -13.40 22.21 -39.40
N PRO A 61 -14.53 21.58 -39.78
CA PRO A 61 -15.40 20.92 -38.79
C PRO A 61 -14.72 19.76 -38.06
N LEU A 62 -13.82 19.06 -38.74
CA LEU A 62 -13.08 17.93 -38.18
C LEU A 62 -11.97 18.40 -37.24
N THR A 63 -11.16 19.38 -37.68
CA THR A 63 -10.05 19.92 -36.88
C THR A 63 -10.56 20.60 -35.62
N THR A 64 -11.60 21.43 -35.72
CA THR A 64 -12.22 22.10 -34.55
C THR A 64 -12.80 21.11 -33.54
N THR A 65 -13.39 20.01 -34.01
CA THR A 65 -13.90 18.96 -33.12
C THR A 65 -12.76 18.22 -32.42
N TYR A 66 -11.68 17.92 -33.15
CA TYR A 66 -10.49 17.30 -32.58
C TYR A 66 -9.84 18.19 -31.52
N GLU A 67 -9.61 19.46 -31.83
CA GLU A 67 -9.07 20.46 -30.91
C GLU A 67 -9.97 20.65 -29.68
N SER A 68 -11.29 20.72 -29.88
CA SER A 68 -12.25 20.84 -28.78
C SER A 68 -12.27 19.59 -27.90
N PHE A 69 -12.14 18.40 -28.48
CA PHE A 69 -12.15 17.15 -27.71
C PHE A 69 -10.89 17.04 -26.84
N PHE A 70 -9.70 17.21 -27.42
CA PHE A 70 -8.47 17.07 -26.64
C PHE A 70 -8.19 18.28 -25.74
N GLY A 71 -8.70 19.46 -26.10
CA GLY A 71 -8.48 20.70 -25.36
C GLY A 71 -9.48 20.98 -24.24
N LEU A 72 -10.78 20.70 -24.43
CA LEU A 72 -11.85 21.14 -23.51
C LEU A 72 -12.65 20.00 -22.88
N HIS A 73 -12.53 18.77 -23.38
CA HIS A 73 -13.36 17.68 -22.87
C HIS A 73 -13.02 17.36 -21.41
N PRO A 74 -14.00 17.24 -20.48
CA PRO A 74 -13.74 17.04 -19.05
C PRO A 74 -12.96 15.76 -18.70
N LEU A 75 -13.02 14.75 -19.59
CA LEU A 75 -12.27 13.51 -19.46
C LEU A 75 -10.85 13.57 -20.08
N SER A 76 -10.54 14.61 -20.86
CA SER A 76 -9.18 14.87 -21.35
C SER A 76 -8.39 15.57 -20.24
N GLN A 77 -7.66 14.79 -19.44
CA GLN A 77 -6.92 15.28 -18.28
C GLN A 77 -5.43 15.31 -18.60
N VAL A 78 -4.73 16.34 -18.09
CA VAL A 78 -3.27 16.40 -18.19
C VAL A 78 -2.69 15.20 -17.45
N LEU A 79 -1.90 14.39 -18.17
CA LEU A 79 -1.34 13.16 -17.62
C LEU A 79 -0.49 13.46 -16.39
N ASP A 80 -0.76 12.71 -15.31
CA ASP A 80 -0.10 12.88 -14.03
C ASP A 80 1.19 12.05 -14.00
N ARG A 81 2.31 12.72 -14.27
CA ARG A 81 3.67 12.15 -14.25
C ARG A 81 4.43 12.53 -12.98
N THR A 82 3.78 12.44 -11.82
CA THR A 82 4.48 12.64 -10.52
C THR A 82 5.53 11.55 -10.32
N ASN A 83 5.11 10.28 -10.44
CA ASN A 83 5.95 9.10 -10.40
C ASN A 83 5.43 8.03 -11.39
N PRO A 84 6.23 7.00 -11.70
CA PRO A 84 5.85 5.97 -12.69
C PRO A 84 4.54 5.24 -12.36
N LEU A 85 4.25 5.01 -11.08
CA LEU A 85 3.01 4.35 -10.64
C LEU A 85 1.78 5.22 -10.95
N THR A 86 1.91 6.53 -10.79
CA THR A 86 0.79 7.49 -10.96
C THR A 86 0.35 7.54 -12.41
N GLN A 87 1.31 7.44 -13.33
CA GLN A 87 1.04 7.38 -14.76
C GLN A 87 0.18 6.18 -15.13
N ILE A 88 0.49 4.99 -14.60
CA ILE A 88 -0.29 3.77 -14.88
C ILE A 88 -1.72 3.92 -14.38
N VAL A 89 -1.87 4.39 -13.14
CA VAL A 89 -3.19 4.45 -12.51
C VAL A 89 -4.05 5.54 -13.12
N HIS A 90 -3.48 6.68 -13.50
CA HIS A 90 -4.21 7.68 -14.27
C HIS A 90 -4.70 7.08 -15.60
N GLY A 91 -3.87 6.31 -16.30
CA GLY A 91 -4.27 5.61 -17.53
C GLY A 91 -5.34 4.51 -17.33
N ARG A 92 -5.50 3.97 -16.11
CA ARG A 92 -6.47 2.92 -15.76
C ARG A 92 -7.65 3.42 -14.91
N LYS A 93 -7.86 4.75 -14.88
CA LYS A 93 -8.89 5.40 -14.08
C LYS A 93 -10.25 5.31 -14.78
N LEU A 94 -11.25 4.87 -14.04
CA LEU A 94 -12.66 4.86 -14.44
C LEU A 94 -13.35 6.10 -13.86
N SER A 95 -14.23 6.72 -14.64
CA SER A 95 -15.03 7.86 -14.21
C SER A 95 -16.49 7.71 -14.67
N TYR A 96 -17.43 7.87 -13.74
CA TYR A 96 -18.85 8.06 -14.03
C TYR A 96 -19.20 9.51 -14.39
N LEU A 97 -18.26 10.44 -14.20
CA LEU A 97 -18.43 11.86 -14.50
C LEU A 97 -18.16 12.15 -15.98
N GLY A 98 -18.87 13.11 -16.55
CA GLY A 98 -18.63 13.61 -17.91
C GLY A 98 -19.90 13.83 -18.71
N PRO A 99 -19.79 14.27 -19.98
CA PRO A 99 -20.95 14.41 -20.88
C PRO A 99 -21.70 13.08 -21.05
N GLY A 100 -23.00 13.08 -20.80
CA GLY A 100 -23.84 11.87 -20.80
C GLY A 100 -23.67 10.96 -19.56
N GLY A 101 -22.87 11.39 -18.58
CA GLY A 101 -22.68 10.71 -17.29
C GLY A 101 -23.38 11.42 -16.14
N LEU A 102 -22.87 11.19 -14.93
CA LEU A 102 -23.39 11.77 -13.70
C LEU A 102 -22.60 13.02 -13.30
N THR A 103 -23.17 13.81 -12.42
CA THR A 103 -22.42 14.87 -11.73
C THR A 103 -22.20 14.47 -10.27
N GLY A 104 -21.15 15.01 -9.66
CA GLY A 104 -20.86 14.77 -8.24
C GLY A 104 -21.99 15.20 -7.29
N ARG A 105 -22.95 16.02 -7.71
CA ARG A 105 -24.11 16.41 -6.89
C ARG A 105 -25.35 15.57 -7.16
N THR A 106 -25.54 15.08 -8.39
CA THR A 106 -26.72 14.29 -8.78
C THR A 106 -26.57 12.80 -8.53
N ALA A 107 -25.35 12.32 -8.30
CA ALA A 107 -25.09 10.91 -8.06
C ALA A 107 -25.69 10.41 -6.73
N SER A 108 -26.58 9.43 -6.83
CA SER A 108 -27.20 8.75 -5.68
C SER A 108 -26.20 7.86 -4.92
N PHE A 109 -26.55 7.54 -3.67
CA PHE A 109 -25.77 6.63 -2.82
C PHE A 109 -25.55 5.27 -3.50
N ARG A 110 -26.58 4.67 -4.10
CA ARG A 110 -26.52 3.34 -4.74
C ARG A 110 -25.48 3.25 -5.86
N ILE A 111 -25.19 4.35 -6.54
CA ILE A 111 -24.19 4.37 -7.63
C ILE A 111 -22.76 4.50 -7.07
N ARG A 112 -22.62 5.14 -5.90
CA ARG A 112 -21.33 5.32 -5.22
C ARG A 112 -20.91 4.10 -4.43
N ASP A 113 -21.89 3.28 -4.03
CA ASP A 113 -21.67 2.10 -3.22
C ASP A 113 -20.92 1.00 -3.99
N ILE A 114 -20.28 0.11 -3.24
CA ILE A 114 -19.49 -0.98 -3.81
C ILE A 114 -20.44 -2.14 -4.12
N HIS A 115 -20.68 -2.37 -5.41
CA HIS A 115 -21.51 -3.48 -5.86
C HIS A 115 -20.72 -4.79 -5.91
N PRO A 116 -21.28 -5.96 -5.54
CA PRO A 116 -20.59 -7.25 -5.59
C PRO A 116 -19.99 -7.59 -6.97
N SER A 117 -20.62 -7.16 -8.06
CA SER A 117 -20.07 -7.37 -9.41
C SER A 117 -18.73 -6.66 -9.66
N HIS A 118 -18.34 -5.69 -8.82
CA HIS A 118 -17.03 -5.01 -8.91
C HIS A 118 -15.86 -5.96 -8.65
N TYR A 119 -16.11 -7.10 -7.99
CA TYR A 119 -15.11 -8.10 -7.69
C TYR A 119 -14.28 -8.48 -8.93
N GLY A 120 -12.95 -8.43 -8.81
CA GLY A 120 -12.01 -8.73 -9.89
C GLY A 120 -11.96 -7.69 -11.04
N ARG A 121 -12.84 -6.68 -11.05
CA ARG A 121 -13.03 -5.72 -12.15
C ARG A 121 -12.67 -4.29 -11.78
N ILE A 122 -13.23 -3.78 -10.68
CA ILE A 122 -13.01 -2.43 -10.16
C ILE A 122 -12.47 -2.54 -8.74
N CYS A 123 -11.46 -1.73 -8.40
CA CYS A 123 -10.92 -1.74 -7.06
C CYS A 123 -11.89 -1.12 -6.05
N PRO A 124 -12.21 -1.83 -4.94
CA PRO A 124 -13.07 -1.28 -3.89
C PRO A 124 -12.36 -0.24 -3.01
N ILE A 125 -11.03 -0.26 -2.97
CA ILE A 125 -10.22 0.62 -2.10
C ILE A 125 -9.85 1.92 -2.79
N ASP A 126 -9.42 1.90 -4.05
CA ASP A 126 -8.92 3.09 -4.74
C ASP A 126 -10.07 3.90 -5.37
N THR A 127 -10.58 4.85 -4.60
CA THR A 127 -11.56 5.86 -5.02
C THR A 127 -11.12 7.27 -4.60
N SER A 128 -11.68 8.31 -5.22
CA SER A 128 -11.41 9.68 -4.77
C SER A 128 -12.09 9.98 -3.42
N GLU A 129 -11.42 10.71 -2.54
CA GLU A 129 -12.03 11.24 -1.32
C GLU A 129 -12.94 12.46 -1.64
N GLY A 130 -13.94 12.74 -0.78
CA GLY A 130 -14.81 13.90 -0.89
C GLY A 130 -16.02 13.73 -1.84
N ILE A 131 -16.42 14.79 -2.54
CA ILE A 131 -17.68 14.83 -3.31
C ILE A 131 -17.76 13.79 -4.45
N ASN A 132 -16.60 13.34 -4.95
CA ASN A 132 -16.52 12.39 -6.06
C ASN A 132 -16.34 10.93 -5.59
N VAL A 133 -16.46 10.65 -4.29
CA VAL A 133 -16.35 9.29 -3.73
C VAL A 133 -17.28 8.30 -4.44
N GLY A 134 -16.75 7.14 -4.83
CA GLY A 134 -17.46 6.10 -5.57
C GLY A 134 -17.72 6.40 -7.05
N LEU A 135 -17.51 7.64 -7.52
CA LEU A 135 -17.70 8.03 -8.93
C LEU A 135 -16.44 7.93 -9.77
N ILE A 136 -15.29 7.96 -9.10
CA ILE A 136 -14.00 7.80 -9.70
C ILE A 136 -13.34 6.62 -9.00
N GLY A 137 -12.85 5.66 -9.78
CA GLY A 137 -12.14 4.49 -9.28
C GLY A 137 -11.07 4.03 -10.24
N SER A 138 -10.40 2.93 -9.89
CA SER A 138 -9.37 2.32 -10.73
C SER A 138 -9.75 0.88 -11.06
N LEU A 139 -9.39 0.45 -12.28
CA LEU A 139 -9.54 -0.95 -12.68
C LEU A 139 -8.65 -1.87 -11.84
N ALA A 140 -9.15 -3.07 -11.54
CA ALA A 140 -8.36 -4.12 -10.90
C ALA A 140 -7.18 -4.55 -11.81
N ILE A 141 -6.20 -5.27 -11.25
CA ILE A 141 -4.96 -5.63 -11.96
C ILE A 141 -5.25 -6.49 -13.20
N HIS A 142 -6.09 -7.51 -13.06
CA HIS A 142 -6.41 -8.46 -14.13
C HIS A 142 -7.66 -8.09 -14.94
N ALA A 143 -8.34 -6.99 -14.60
CA ALA A 143 -9.51 -6.52 -15.33
C ALA A 143 -9.15 -6.15 -16.77
N ARG A 144 -9.93 -6.69 -17.71
CA ARG A 144 -9.84 -6.42 -19.14
C ARG A 144 -11.17 -5.89 -19.66
N MET A 145 -11.08 -5.08 -20.71
CA MET A 145 -12.26 -4.64 -21.44
C MET A 145 -12.57 -5.69 -22.50
N GLY A 146 -13.74 -6.30 -22.41
CA GLY A 146 -14.27 -7.26 -23.36
C GLY A 146 -14.84 -6.58 -24.61
N TYR A 147 -15.51 -7.38 -25.43
CA TYR A 147 -16.22 -6.87 -26.61
C TYR A 147 -17.38 -5.97 -26.19
N TRP A 148 -17.60 -4.84 -26.88
CA TRP A 148 -18.60 -3.81 -26.53
C TRP A 148 -18.39 -3.04 -25.21
N GLY A 149 -17.21 -3.13 -24.60
CA GLY A 149 -16.89 -2.35 -23.39
C GLY A 149 -17.40 -2.98 -22.09
N SER A 150 -17.76 -4.27 -22.08
CA SER A 150 -17.96 -5.04 -20.85
C SER A 150 -16.64 -5.13 -20.05
N LEU A 151 -16.75 -5.18 -18.72
CA LEU A 151 -15.59 -5.48 -17.87
C LEU A 151 -15.55 -6.96 -17.57
N GLU A 152 -14.48 -7.61 -18.00
CA GLU A 152 -14.25 -9.04 -17.79
C GLU A 152 -13.10 -9.22 -16.81
N SER A 153 -13.26 -10.20 -15.92
CA SER A 153 -12.19 -10.73 -15.08
C SER A 153 -11.95 -12.19 -15.46
N PRO A 154 -10.71 -12.71 -15.33
CA PRO A 154 -10.38 -14.06 -15.79
C PRO A 154 -11.23 -15.18 -15.14
N ASP A 155 -11.85 -14.91 -13.99
CA ASP A 155 -12.73 -15.84 -13.27
C ASP A 155 -14.08 -16.11 -13.97
N GLU A 156 -14.54 -15.26 -14.91
CA GLU A 156 -15.86 -15.43 -15.54
C GLU A 156 -15.94 -16.68 -16.43
N TYR A 157 -14.80 -17.18 -16.93
CA TYR A 157 -14.72 -18.42 -17.71
C TYR A 157 -14.85 -19.70 -16.86
N TYR A 158 -14.47 -19.66 -15.59
CA TYR A 158 -14.53 -20.85 -14.72
C TYR A 158 -15.88 -21.03 -14.01
N MET A 159 -16.57 -19.92 -13.70
CA MET A 159 -17.91 -19.97 -13.11
C MET A 159 -18.98 -20.51 -14.06
N LEU A 160 -18.81 -20.34 -15.38
CA LEU A 160 -19.76 -20.85 -16.40
C LEU A 160 -19.53 -22.32 -16.78
N ALA A 161 -18.31 -22.85 -16.57
CA ALA A 161 -18.00 -24.26 -16.80
C ALA A 161 -18.50 -25.17 -15.67
N ALA A 162 -18.65 -24.64 -14.45
CA ALA A 162 -19.24 -25.32 -13.31
C ALA A 162 -20.76 -25.11 -13.28
N GLY A 163 -21.46 -25.69 -14.26
CA GLY A 163 -22.90 -25.83 -14.19
C GLY A 163 -23.28 -26.55 -12.89
N ASN A 164 -24.01 -25.86 -12.01
CA ASN A 164 -24.67 -26.41 -10.83
C ASN A 164 -23.78 -27.26 -9.89
N SER A 165 -22.97 -26.64 -9.03
CA SER A 165 -22.75 -27.12 -7.66
C SER A 165 -21.87 -26.14 -6.87
N LEU A 166 -22.17 -25.98 -5.58
CA LEU A 166 -21.33 -25.36 -4.57
C LEU A 166 -20.03 -26.17 -4.38
N ALA A 167 -19.11 -26.08 -5.33
CA ALA A 167 -17.78 -26.65 -5.22
C ALA A 167 -16.75 -25.60 -5.64
N LEU A 168 -16.21 -24.89 -4.64
CA LEU A 168 -14.92 -24.21 -4.73
C LEU A 168 -13.88 -25.28 -5.11
N ASN A 169 -13.51 -25.35 -6.39
CA ASN A 169 -12.36 -26.15 -6.81
C ASN A 169 -11.10 -25.51 -6.21
N GLN A 170 -10.47 -26.23 -5.27
CA GLN A 170 -9.29 -25.84 -4.51
C GLN A 170 -7.99 -25.73 -5.32
N ASP A 171 -8.03 -25.91 -6.64
CA ASP A 171 -6.82 -26.08 -7.47
C ASP A 171 -6.51 -24.91 -8.42
N ILE A 172 -7.25 -23.80 -8.35
CA ILE A 172 -6.94 -22.60 -9.15
C ILE A 172 -6.29 -21.57 -8.23
N GLN A 173 -5.10 -21.09 -8.61
CA GLN A 173 -4.37 -20.03 -7.92
C GLN A 173 -5.25 -18.76 -7.83
N GLU A 174 -5.97 -18.62 -6.71
CA GLU A 174 -6.80 -17.47 -6.36
C GLU A 174 -5.96 -16.21 -6.04
N GLU A 175 -4.81 -16.05 -6.70
CA GLU A 175 -3.95 -14.86 -6.70
C GLU A 175 -4.65 -13.63 -7.31
N GLN A 176 -5.94 -13.69 -7.66
CA GLN A 176 -6.61 -12.72 -8.54
C GLN A 176 -7.52 -11.71 -7.80
N VAL A 177 -7.71 -11.87 -6.49
CA VAL A 177 -8.48 -10.92 -5.64
C VAL A 177 -7.65 -9.71 -5.26
N VAL A 178 -6.71 -9.32 -6.12
CA VAL A 178 -5.81 -8.24 -5.81
C VAL A 178 -6.51 -6.93 -6.17
N PRO A 179 -6.62 -5.97 -5.22
CA PRO A 179 -7.11 -4.64 -5.52
C PRO A 179 -6.30 -3.98 -6.67
N ALA A 180 -6.67 -2.76 -7.10
CA ALA A 180 -5.85 -1.98 -8.03
C ALA A 180 -4.38 -1.95 -7.59
N ARG A 181 -3.46 -1.71 -8.54
CA ARG A 181 -2.00 -1.80 -8.32
C ARG A 181 -1.49 -1.18 -7.02
N TYR A 182 -2.07 -0.06 -6.56
CA TYR A 182 -1.59 0.65 -5.37
C TYR A 182 -1.85 -0.08 -4.05
N PRO A 183 -3.09 -0.45 -3.70
CA PRO A 183 -3.30 -1.28 -2.51
C PRO A 183 -2.48 -2.59 -2.57
N SER A 184 -2.25 -3.15 -3.75
CA SER A 184 -1.43 -4.34 -3.93
C SER A 184 0.07 -4.16 -3.66
N LEU A 185 0.55 -2.91 -3.57
CA LEU A 185 1.92 -2.58 -3.19
C LEU A 185 2.08 -2.36 -1.67
N ILE A 186 0.99 -2.50 -0.90
CA ILE A 186 0.98 -2.42 0.56
C ILE A 186 1.20 -3.84 1.10
N PRO A 187 2.33 -4.12 1.76
CA PRO A 187 2.50 -5.39 2.47
C PRO A 187 1.53 -5.45 3.64
N PHE A 188 1.14 -6.65 4.07
CA PHE A 188 0.24 -6.83 5.23
C PHE A 188 -1.04 -6.00 5.15
N ILE A 189 -1.64 -5.90 3.95
CA ILE A 189 -2.81 -5.04 3.74
C ILE A 189 -4.03 -5.52 4.52
N GLU A 190 -4.14 -6.83 4.73
CA GLU A 190 -5.18 -7.49 5.53
C GLU A 190 -5.19 -7.03 6.99
N HIS A 191 -4.07 -6.52 7.50
CA HIS A 191 -3.91 -5.96 8.85
C HIS A 191 -4.16 -4.46 8.94
N ASN A 192 -4.72 -3.86 7.88
CA ASN A 192 -5.05 -2.44 7.83
C ASN A 192 -6.55 -2.21 7.64
N ASP A 193 -7.09 -1.18 8.31
CA ASP A 193 -8.40 -0.63 7.97
C ASP A 193 -8.46 -0.16 6.50
N ALA A 194 -9.59 -0.41 5.85
CA ALA A 194 -9.79 -0.10 4.43
C ALA A 194 -9.63 1.40 4.11
N ASN A 195 -10.05 2.30 5.01
CA ASN A 195 -9.89 3.72 4.80
C ASN A 195 -8.41 4.14 4.87
N ARG A 196 -7.61 3.45 5.70
CA ARG A 196 -6.16 3.66 5.73
C ARG A 196 -5.47 3.13 4.49
N ALA A 197 -5.88 1.97 3.98
CA ALA A 197 -5.39 1.45 2.71
C ALA A 197 -5.73 2.38 1.53
N LEU A 198 -6.93 3.00 1.51
CA LEU A 198 -7.30 4.04 0.55
C LEU A 198 -6.35 5.24 0.64
N MET A 199 -6.12 5.74 1.86
CA MET A 199 -5.19 6.86 2.07
C MET A 199 -3.77 6.51 1.62
N SER A 200 -3.30 5.29 1.84
CA SER A 200 -2.02 4.81 1.35
C SER A 200 -1.92 4.85 -0.17
N SER A 201 -2.95 4.34 -0.87
CA SER A 201 -3.03 4.40 -2.33
C SER A 201 -2.90 5.85 -2.81
N ASN A 202 -3.62 6.77 -2.16
CA ASN A 202 -3.58 8.21 -2.45
C ASN A 202 -2.19 8.82 -2.22
N MET A 203 -1.48 8.44 -1.16
CA MET A 203 -0.13 8.93 -0.87
C MET A 203 0.89 8.44 -1.87
N GLN A 204 0.80 7.18 -2.31
CA GLN A 204 1.73 6.63 -3.28
C GLN A 204 1.62 7.36 -4.63
N ARG A 205 0.45 7.91 -4.98
CA ARG A 205 0.29 8.84 -6.12
C ARG A 205 1.01 10.18 -5.97
N GLN A 206 1.28 10.58 -4.73
CA GLN A 206 1.93 11.85 -4.38
C GLN A 206 3.43 11.69 -4.12
N ALA A 207 3.94 10.45 -4.12
CA ALA A 207 5.34 10.16 -3.85
C ALA A 207 6.24 10.82 -4.91
N VAL A 208 7.19 11.63 -4.47
CA VAL A 208 8.14 12.31 -5.34
C VAL A 208 9.35 11.38 -5.59
N PRO A 209 9.78 11.18 -6.84
CA PRO A 209 10.98 10.39 -7.14
C PRO A 209 12.21 11.02 -6.50
N LEU A 210 12.97 10.24 -5.73
CA LEU A 210 14.15 10.70 -5.02
C LEU A 210 15.41 10.51 -5.86
N SER A 211 16.43 11.36 -5.65
CA SER A 211 17.73 11.21 -6.31
C SER A 211 18.41 9.87 -6.03
N ARG A 212 18.20 9.32 -4.84
CA ARG A 212 18.65 7.99 -4.42
C ARG A 212 17.42 7.17 -4.05
N SER A 213 17.04 6.26 -4.94
CA SER A 213 15.97 5.31 -4.74
C SER A 213 16.54 4.00 -4.23
N GLU A 214 15.97 3.46 -3.16
CA GLU A 214 16.35 2.16 -2.60
C GLU A 214 15.18 1.19 -2.74
N LYS A 215 15.50 -0.10 -2.88
CA LYS A 215 14.48 -1.15 -2.91
C LYS A 215 13.93 -1.33 -1.49
N CYS A 216 12.63 -1.48 -1.35
CA CYS A 216 12.01 -1.81 -0.07
C CYS A 216 12.56 -3.14 0.49
N ILE A 217 12.79 -3.19 1.80
CA ILE A 217 13.21 -4.41 2.51
C ILE A 217 12.07 -5.44 2.46
N VAL A 218 10.85 -5.02 2.82
CA VAL A 218 9.62 -5.80 2.70
C VAL A 218 8.86 -5.29 1.48
N GLY A 219 8.61 -6.12 0.48
CA GLY A 219 7.84 -5.75 -0.73
C GLY A 219 6.75 -6.76 -1.03
N THR A 220 5.87 -6.46 -1.98
CA THR A 220 4.80 -7.40 -2.39
C THR A 220 5.16 -8.23 -3.62
N GLY A 221 6.23 -7.85 -4.32
CA GLY A 221 6.68 -8.49 -5.56
C GLY A 221 6.07 -7.88 -6.81
N LEU A 222 5.04 -7.03 -6.66
CA LEU A 222 4.41 -6.31 -7.76
C LEU A 222 5.17 -5.05 -8.17
N GLU A 223 6.15 -4.60 -7.38
CA GLU A 223 6.96 -3.40 -7.66
C GLU A 223 7.66 -3.49 -9.02
N ARG A 224 8.25 -4.66 -9.32
CA ARG A 224 8.96 -4.89 -10.58
C ARG A 224 8.02 -4.81 -11.78
N GLN A 225 6.86 -5.46 -11.68
CA GLN A 225 5.85 -5.45 -12.74
C GLN A 225 5.29 -4.03 -12.92
N ALA A 226 5.03 -3.32 -11.83
CA ALA A 226 4.57 -1.94 -11.87
C ALA A 226 5.62 -1.00 -12.50
N ALA A 227 6.90 -1.21 -12.25
CA ALA A 227 7.95 -0.44 -12.89
C ALA A 227 8.03 -0.72 -14.41
N LEU A 228 7.91 -1.98 -14.84
CA LEU A 228 7.91 -2.36 -16.25
C LEU A 228 6.71 -1.76 -17.01
N ASP A 229 5.51 -1.88 -16.45
CA ASP A 229 4.28 -1.42 -17.11
C ASP A 229 4.15 0.10 -17.15
N SER A 230 4.95 0.82 -16.35
CA SER A 230 4.93 2.29 -16.34
C SER A 230 5.52 2.91 -17.61
N GLY A 231 6.35 2.16 -18.33
CA GLY A 231 7.15 2.67 -19.44
C GLY A 231 8.21 3.70 -19.03
N ALA A 232 8.47 3.88 -17.72
CA ALA A 232 9.50 4.81 -17.25
C ALA A 232 10.92 4.23 -17.34
N LEU A 233 11.05 2.90 -17.41
CA LEU A 233 12.32 2.19 -17.51
C LEU A 233 12.77 2.06 -18.97
N ALA A 234 14.07 2.15 -19.22
CA ALA A 234 14.64 1.77 -20.51
C ALA A 234 14.80 0.24 -20.57
N ILE A 235 14.13 -0.41 -21.51
CA ILE A 235 14.11 -1.88 -21.67
C ILE A 235 14.84 -2.26 -22.96
N ALA A 236 15.60 -3.36 -22.93
CA ALA A 236 16.21 -3.92 -24.12
C ALA A 236 15.18 -4.59 -25.04
N GLU A 237 14.93 -4.03 -26.22
CA GLU A 237 14.05 -4.66 -27.22
C GLU A 237 14.66 -5.92 -27.86
N ARG A 238 16.00 -5.96 -27.94
CA ARG A 238 16.79 -7.05 -28.51
C ARG A 238 17.94 -7.43 -27.59
N GLY A 239 18.37 -8.69 -27.68
CA GLY A 239 19.58 -9.15 -27.01
C GLY A 239 20.83 -8.69 -27.73
N GLY A 240 21.93 -8.52 -27.00
CA GLY A 240 23.19 -8.02 -27.57
C GLY A 240 24.29 -7.83 -26.54
N LYS A 241 25.46 -7.35 -26.94
CA LYS A 241 26.57 -7.01 -26.04
C LYS A 241 26.72 -5.50 -25.93
N ILE A 242 26.82 -4.97 -24.71
CA ILE A 242 26.99 -3.53 -24.49
C ILE A 242 28.39 -3.12 -24.94
N ILE A 243 28.44 -2.19 -25.90
CA ILE A 243 29.68 -1.64 -26.46
C ILE A 243 30.10 -0.40 -25.69
N TYR A 244 29.13 0.47 -25.40
CA TYR A 244 29.39 1.78 -24.81
C TYR A 244 28.19 2.26 -24.00
N ILE A 245 28.46 2.90 -22.87
CA ILE A 245 27.45 3.48 -21.99
C ILE A 245 27.81 4.95 -21.84
N ASP A 246 26.92 5.81 -22.31
CA ASP A 246 26.96 7.24 -22.06
C ASP A 246 25.91 7.60 -21.00
N THR A 247 25.90 8.87 -20.61
CA THR A 247 24.87 9.46 -19.76
C THR A 247 23.54 9.59 -20.50
N ASP A 248 23.54 9.89 -21.79
CA ASP A 248 22.35 10.16 -22.62
C ASP A 248 21.94 9.00 -23.53
N LYS A 249 22.80 8.00 -23.73
CA LYS A 249 22.54 6.85 -24.59
C LYS A 249 23.30 5.59 -24.20
N ILE A 250 22.74 4.44 -24.53
CA ILE A 250 23.37 3.13 -24.38
C ILE A 250 23.53 2.52 -25.78
N LEU A 251 24.75 2.11 -26.12
CA LEU A 251 25.06 1.44 -27.39
C LEU A 251 25.32 -0.05 -27.13
N PHE A 252 24.63 -0.90 -27.88
CA PHE A 252 24.82 -2.35 -27.82
C PHE A 252 24.84 -2.97 -29.21
N SER A 253 25.64 -4.01 -29.39
CA SER A 253 25.71 -4.79 -30.63
C SER A 253 24.71 -5.94 -30.54
N GLY A 254 23.76 -6.02 -31.47
CA GLY A 254 22.81 -7.13 -31.59
C GLY A 254 22.77 -7.63 -33.04
N ASN A 255 22.99 -8.93 -33.26
CA ASN A 255 22.98 -9.57 -34.58
C ASN A 255 23.90 -8.90 -35.65
N GLY A 256 25.02 -8.32 -35.23
CA GLY A 256 25.97 -7.64 -36.14
C GLY A 256 25.72 -6.13 -36.29
N ASP A 257 24.56 -5.63 -35.90
CA ASP A 257 24.21 -4.21 -35.95
C ASP A 257 24.47 -3.52 -34.61
N THR A 258 24.86 -2.24 -34.65
CA THR A 258 24.95 -1.39 -33.46
C THR A 258 23.63 -0.65 -33.26
N LEU A 259 22.95 -0.92 -32.15
CA LEU A 259 21.70 -0.28 -31.76
C LEU A 259 21.95 0.72 -30.65
N SER A 260 21.30 1.88 -30.74
CA SER A 260 21.34 2.94 -29.74
C SER A 260 20.00 3.09 -29.03
N ILE A 261 20.03 3.19 -27.70
CA ILE A 261 18.87 3.53 -26.88
C ILE A 261 19.15 4.88 -26.25
N SER A 262 18.33 5.88 -26.58
CA SER A 262 18.39 7.20 -25.96
C SER A 262 17.74 7.18 -24.58
N LEU A 263 18.43 7.73 -23.60
CA LEU A 263 17.99 7.89 -22.22
C LEU A 263 17.40 9.28 -22.00
N VAL A 264 16.36 9.37 -21.16
CA VAL A 264 15.76 10.64 -20.78
C VAL A 264 16.66 11.34 -19.75
N MET A 265 17.11 12.55 -20.07
CA MET A 265 18.01 13.34 -19.23
C MET A 265 17.34 14.63 -18.74
N TYR A 266 17.23 14.77 -17.42
CA TYR A 266 16.76 15.97 -16.72
C TYR A 266 15.51 16.63 -17.32
N GLN A 267 14.57 15.82 -17.81
CA GLN A 267 13.34 16.32 -18.41
C GLN A 267 12.33 16.70 -17.32
N ARG A 268 11.68 17.85 -17.46
CA ARG A 268 10.63 18.30 -16.54
C ARG A 268 9.33 17.55 -16.82
N SER A 269 8.69 17.02 -15.77
CA SER A 269 7.35 16.44 -15.85
C SER A 269 6.26 17.51 -15.78
N ASN A 270 5.01 17.14 -16.09
CA ASN A 270 3.85 18.03 -15.98
C ASN A 270 3.63 18.58 -14.56
N LYS A 271 4.14 17.90 -13.53
CA LYS A 271 4.09 18.34 -12.13
C LYS A 271 5.42 18.90 -11.61
N ASN A 272 6.33 19.28 -12.53
CA ASN A 272 7.64 19.85 -12.20
C ASN A 272 8.57 18.89 -11.44
N THR A 273 8.34 17.59 -11.53
CA THR A 273 9.30 16.58 -11.06
C THR A 273 10.35 16.31 -12.15
N CYS A 274 11.53 15.86 -11.75
CA CYS A 274 12.63 15.59 -12.67
C CYS A 274 12.59 14.12 -13.14
N MET A 275 12.45 13.93 -14.45
CA MET A 275 12.56 12.64 -15.12
C MET A 275 13.99 12.49 -15.63
N HIS A 276 14.71 11.54 -15.04
CA HIS A 276 16.09 11.24 -15.41
C HIS A 276 16.30 9.73 -15.32
N GLN A 277 16.81 9.13 -16.38
CA GLN A 277 17.12 7.72 -16.45
C GLN A 277 18.61 7.49 -16.16
N LYS A 278 18.90 6.60 -15.20
CA LYS A 278 20.26 6.25 -14.78
C LYS A 278 20.61 4.84 -15.29
N PRO A 279 21.65 4.67 -16.11
CA PRO A 279 22.05 3.35 -16.58
C PRO A 279 22.51 2.46 -15.41
N ARG A 280 22.01 1.22 -15.39
CA ARG A 280 22.39 0.20 -14.38
C ARG A 280 23.39 -0.84 -14.88
N VAL A 281 23.51 -0.93 -16.19
CA VAL A 281 24.30 -1.96 -16.84
C VAL A 281 25.78 -1.62 -16.79
N GLN A 282 26.61 -2.65 -16.87
CA GLN A 282 28.07 -2.52 -16.92
C GLN A 282 28.55 -2.81 -18.34
N TRP A 283 29.66 -2.16 -18.71
CA TRP A 283 30.32 -2.35 -19.99
C TRP A 283 30.67 -3.82 -20.23
N GLY A 284 30.55 -4.27 -21.49
CA GLY A 284 30.92 -5.61 -21.92
C GLY A 284 29.95 -6.74 -21.55
N LYS A 285 28.90 -6.47 -20.75
CA LYS A 285 27.87 -7.49 -20.42
C LYS A 285 26.92 -7.74 -21.59
N CYS A 286 26.52 -9.00 -21.75
CA CYS A 286 25.47 -9.39 -22.68
C CYS A 286 24.09 -9.13 -22.05
N ILE A 287 23.23 -8.44 -22.79
CA ILE A 287 21.85 -8.13 -22.43
C ILE A 287 20.89 -9.13 -23.07
N LYS A 288 19.84 -9.47 -22.34
CA LYS A 288 18.71 -10.26 -22.86
C LYS A 288 17.57 -9.33 -23.28
N LYS A 289 16.78 -9.76 -24.27
CA LYS A 289 15.51 -9.10 -24.59
C LYS A 289 14.64 -9.00 -23.32
N GLY A 290 14.09 -7.83 -23.05
CA GLY A 290 13.28 -7.54 -21.86
C GLY A 290 14.08 -7.17 -20.61
N GLN A 291 15.41 -7.08 -20.67
CA GLN A 291 16.22 -6.66 -19.52
C GLN A 291 16.13 -5.14 -19.30
N ILE A 292 16.08 -4.71 -18.04
CA ILE A 292 16.09 -3.30 -17.64
C ILE A 292 17.51 -2.76 -17.76
N LEU A 293 17.67 -1.68 -18.52
CA LEU A 293 18.95 -1.04 -18.82
C LEU A 293 19.20 0.21 -17.97
N ALA A 294 18.14 0.97 -17.68
CA ALA A 294 18.22 2.18 -16.86
C ALA A 294 16.99 2.34 -15.94
N ASP A 295 17.23 2.79 -14.70
CA ASP A 295 16.21 3.13 -13.71
C ASP A 295 15.75 4.58 -13.89
N GLY A 296 14.48 4.88 -13.60
CA GLY A 296 13.88 6.19 -13.86
C GLY A 296 13.62 7.06 -12.62
N ALA A 297 13.61 8.37 -12.89
CA ALA A 297 13.16 9.53 -12.10
C ALA A 297 13.95 9.86 -10.83
N ALA A 298 14.46 11.09 -10.76
CA ALA A 298 15.32 11.57 -9.69
C ALA A 298 15.12 13.06 -9.44
N THR A 299 14.46 13.42 -8.35
CA THR A 299 14.41 14.81 -7.86
C THR A 299 15.43 14.97 -6.73
N LYS A 300 16.34 15.94 -6.85
CA LYS A 300 17.32 16.27 -5.81
C LYS A 300 16.81 17.45 -4.99
N ARG A 301 16.26 17.16 -3.82
CA ARG A 301 15.87 18.15 -2.80
C ARG A 301 16.18 17.55 -1.43
N GLU A 302 16.78 18.35 -0.56
CA GLU A 302 17.00 17.98 0.83
C GLU A 302 15.71 18.09 1.64
N ILE A 303 15.57 17.18 2.60
CA ILE A 303 14.43 17.12 3.50
C ILE A 303 14.50 18.25 4.52
N LYS A 304 13.38 18.94 4.77
CA LYS A 304 13.32 20.08 5.70
C LYS A 304 12.15 19.94 6.67
N VAL A 305 12.24 20.66 7.79
CA VAL A 305 11.10 20.84 8.71
C VAL A 305 9.92 21.42 7.93
N GLY A 306 8.73 20.86 8.15
CA GLY A 306 7.53 21.20 7.40
C GLY A 306 7.26 20.29 6.18
N ASP A 307 8.26 19.52 5.72
CA ASP A 307 8.00 18.52 4.67
C ASP A 307 7.14 17.38 5.20
N LYS A 308 6.30 16.84 4.31
CA LYS A 308 5.35 15.76 4.62
C LYS A 308 5.93 14.41 4.23
N VAL A 309 5.93 13.47 5.16
CA VAL A 309 6.36 12.09 4.96
C VAL A 309 5.18 11.16 5.26
N ALA A 310 5.08 10.08 4.51
CA ALA A 310 4.05 9.08 4.70
C ALA A 310 4.57 7.68 4.40
N GLY A 311 4.06 6.69 5.14
CA GLY A 311 4.32 5.28 4.86
C GLY A 311 3.21 4.64 4.01
N ARG A 312 3.34 3.33 3.77
CA ARG A 312 2.40 2.57 2.95
C ARG A 312 1.14 2.10 3.70
N HIS A 313 1.03 2.43 4.99
CA HIS A 313 -0.06 2.00 5.89
C HIS A 313 -0.95 3.17 6.35
N GLY A 314 -1.00 4.26 5.59
CA GLY A 314 -1.92 5.37 5.84
C GLY A 314 -1.44 6.34 6.92
N ASN A 315 -0.24 6.16 7.43
CA ASN A 315 0.43 7.07 8.37
C ASN A 315 0.93 8.32 7.64
N LYS A 316 0.39 9.49 8.03
CA LYS A 316 0.80 10.82 7.55
C LYS A 316 1.51 11.56 8.68
N GLY A 317 2.66 12.15 8.40
CA GLY A 317 3.39 13.00 9.34
C GLY A 317 4.00 14.21 8.64
N ILE A 318 4.13 15.30 9.39
CA ILE A 318 4.95 16.46 9.01
C ILE A 318 6.20 16.40 9.88
N ILE A 319 7.36 16.68 9.28
CA ILE A 319 8.62 16.73 10.04
C ILE A 319 8.58 17.95 10.95
N SER A 320 8.48 17.71 12.25
CA SER A 320 8.43 18.74 13.28
C SER A 320 9.82 19.25 13.68
N LYS A 321 10.80 18.35 13.75
CA LYS A 321 12.17 18.66 14.16
C LYS A 321 13.14 17.68 13.50
N ILE A 322 14.29 18.20 13.08
CA ILE A 322 15.44 17.40 12.64
C ILE A 322 16.47 17.49 13.77
N LEU A 323 16.75 16.35 14.40
CA LEU A 323 17.71 16.26 15.50
C LEU A 323 19.10 15.90 14.97
N PRO A 324 20.18 16.38 15.61
CA PRO A 324 21.51 15.90 15.30
C PRO A 324 21.65 14.43 15.74
N ARG A 325 22.57 13.70 15.12
CA ARG A 325 22.72 12.25 15.35
C ARG A 325 22.97 11.89 16.82
N GLN A 326 23.63 12.77 17.59
CA GLN A 326 23.89 12.57 19.02
C GLN A 326 22.64 12.55 19.92
N ASP A 327 21.57 13.21 19.49
CA ASP A 327 20.34 13.34 20.28
C ASP A 327 19.30 12.27 19.91
N MET A 328 19.58 11.45 18.88
CA MET A 328 18.68 10.40 18.43
C MET A 328 18.76 9.19 19.36
N PRO A 329 17.64 8.49 19.60
CA PRO A 329 17.67 7.22 20.31
C PRO A 329 18.60 6.20 19.63
N TYR A 330 19.29 5.41 20.42
CA TYR A 330 20.26 4.41 19.96
C TYR A 330 19.74 2.99 20.17
N LEU A 331 20.06 2.11 19.22
CA LEU A 331 19.92 0.67 19.37
C LEU A 331 21.01 0.12 20.31
N GLN A 332 20.84 -1.12 20.75
CA GLN A 332 21.82 -1.83 21.59
C GLN A 332 23.22 -1.88 20.95
N ASP A 333 23.27 -1.96 19.62
CA ASP A 333 24.52 -1.96 18.84
C ASP A 333 25.17 -0.56 18.72
N GLY A 334 24.62 0.48 19.36
CA GLY A 334 25.13 1.86 19.28
C GLY A 334 24.76 2.62 18.00
N ARG A 335 23.94 2.03 17.11
CA ARG A 335 23.43 2.71 15.91
C ARG A 335 22.26 3.65 16.26
N PRO A 336 22.29 4.94 15.86
CA PRO A 336 21.16 5.84 16.05
C PRO A 336 20.02 5.48 15.09
N VAL A 337 18.78 5.72 15.51
CA VAL A 337 17.60 5.57 14.64
C VAL A 337 17.46 6.75 13.67
N ASP A 338 16.83 6.54 12.51
CA ASP A 338 16.67 7.59 11.49
C ASP A 338 15.39 8.43 11.68
N MET A 339 14.30 7.81 12.15
CA MET A 339 13.01 8.47 12.31
C MET A 339 12.25 7.89 13.51
N VAL A 340 11.64 8.75 14.32
CA VAL A 340 10.82 8.36 15.47
C VAL A 340 9.36 8.66 15.18
N PHE A 341 8.52 7.63 15.27
CA PHE A 341 7.07 7.76 15.11
C PHE A 341 6.36 7.76 16.47
N ASN A 342 5.28 8.54 16.57
CA ASN A 342 4.39 8.47 17.72
C ASN A 342 3.56 7.17 17.68
N PRO A 343 3.66 6.29 18.69
CA PRO A 343 2.94 5.01 18.72
C PRO A 343 1.42 5.16 18.82
N LEU A 344 0.90 6.26 19.38
CA LEU A 344 -0.55 6.49 19.53
C LEU A 344 -1.30 6.52 18.20
N GLY A 345 -0.57 6.79 17.10
CA GLY A 345 -1.11 6.82 15.75
C GLY A 345 -1.43 5.45 15.16
N VAL A 346 -1.05 4.34 15.80
CA VAL A 346 -1.29 2.99 15.27
C VAL A 346 -2.58 2.35 15.80
N PRO A 347 -2.83 2.27 17.13
CA PRO A 347 -4.06 1.67 17.65
C PRO A 347 -5.33 2.41 17.21
N SER A 348 -5.29 3.75 17.23
CA SER A 348 -6.41 4.60 16.82
C SER A 348 -6.75 4.52 15.32
N ARG A 349 -5.82 4.00 14.50
CA ARG A 349 -5.95 3.95 13.04
C ARG A 349 -6.10 2.54 12.51
N MET A 350 -5.95 1.52 13.36
CA MET A 350 -6.02 0.10 13.00
C MET A 350 -5.15 -0.23 11.77
N ASN A 351 -3.89 0.23 11.77
CA ASN A 351 -2.92 -0.03 10.70
C ASN A 351 -1.76 -0.90 11.21
N VAL A 352 -2.11 -2.03 11.84
CA VAL A 352 -1.18 -2.95 12.51
C VAL A 352 -0.16 -3.53 11.53
N GLY A 353 -0.49 -3.60 10.23
CA GLY A 353 0.45 -3.98 9.17
C GLY A 353 1.76 -3.17 9.19
N GLN A 354 1.73 -1.91 9.65
CA GLN A 354 2.92 -1.07 9.80
C GLN A 354 3.91 -1.66 10.84
N ILE A 355 3.38 -2.27 11.91
CA ILE A 355 4.20 -2.90 12.94
C ILE A 355 4.85 -4.16 12.37
N PHE A 356 4.10 -4.98 11.62
CA PHE A 356 4.64 -6.15 10.95
C PHE A 356 5.72 -5.77 9.92
N GLU A 357 5.47 -4.75 9.09
CA GLU A 357 6.46 -4.22 8.14
C GLU A 357 7.73 -3.74 8.85
N CYS A 358 7.59 -2.98 9.94
CA CYS A 358 8.73 -2.45 10.70
C CYS A 358 9.53 -3.57 11.38
N SER A 359 8.84 -4.58 11.93
CA SER A 359 9.43 -5.71 12.64
C SER A 359 10.20 -6.62 11.68
N LEU A 360 9.59 -6.95 10.54
CA LEU A 360 10.25 -7.73 9.49
C LEU A 360 11.36 -6.92 8.81
N GLY A 361 11.19 -5.62 8.66
CA GLY A 361 12.22 -4.71 8.16
C GLY A 361 13.45 -4.66 9.07
N LEU A 362 13.25 -4.67 10.40
CA LEU A 362 14.34 -4.76 11.36
C LEU A 362 15.10 -6.09 11.21
N ALA A 363 14.39 -7.22 11.16
CA ALA A 363 15.01 -8.52 10.92
C ALA A 363 15.78 -8.55 9.59
N GLY A 364 15.18 -8.05 8.51
CA GLY A 364 15.80 -7.99 7.19
C GLY A 364 17.04 -7.10 7.13
N GLY A 365 17.04 -5.97 7.85
CA GLY A 365 18.20 -5.09 7.95
C GLY A 365 19.36 -5.68 8.75
N LEU A 366 19.10 -6.63 9.63
CA LEU A 366 20.14 -7.35 10.41
C LEU A 366 20.66 -8.58 9.66
N LEU A 367 19.76 -9.30 8.97
CA LEU A 367 20.07 -10.51 8.22
C LEU A 367 20.52 -10.23 6.78
N ASP A 368 20.49 -8.96 6.34
CA ASP A 368 20.69 -8.52 4.95
C ASP A 368 19.77 -9.25 3.96
N ARG A 369 18.49 -9.39 4.33
CA ARG A 369 17.46 -10.09 3.56
C ARG A 369 16.35 -9.14 3.11
N HIS A 370 15.85 -9.40 1.90
CA HIS A 370 14.63 -8.78 1.39
C HIS A 370 13.49 -9.79 1.35
N TYR A 371 12.31 -9.40 1.83
CA TYR A 371 11.13 -10.25 1.91
C TYR A 371 10.09 -9.87 0.86
N ARG A 372 9.42 -10.90 0.32
CA ARG A 372 8.29 -10.74 -0.58
C ARG A 372 7.03 -11.29 0.11
N ILE A 373 6.08 -10.42 0.41
CA ILE A 373 4.84 -10.74 1.10
C ILE A 373 3.68 -10.57 0.12
N ALA A 374 3.01 -11.67 -0.21
CA ALA A 374 1.79 -11.59 -1.01
C ALA A 374 0.68 -10.90 -0.19
N PRO A 375 -0.12 -10.01 -0.78
CA PRO A 375 -1.30 -9.48 -0.11
C PRO A 375 -2.26 -10.61 0.31
N PHE A 376 -2.88 -10.50 1.48
CA PHE A 376 -3.81 -11.50 2.02
C PHE A 376 -3.17 -12.89 2.22
N ASP A 377 -1.95 -12.94 2.76
CA ASP A 377 -1.22 -14.18 3.04
C ASP A 377 -1.95 -15.09 4.05
N GLU A 378 -2.71 -14.50 4.98
CA GLU A 378 -3.54 -15.22 5.95
C GLU A 378 -4.64 -16.10 5.34
N ARG A 379 -4.92 -15.95 4.03
CA ARG A 379 -5.82 -16.87 3.31
C ARG A 379 -5.27 -18.30 3.30
N TYR A 380 -3.95 -18.44 3.22
CA TYR A 380 -3.30 -19.74 3.06
C TYR A 380 -3.03 -20.41 4.41
N GLU A 381 -2.66 -19.64 5.42
CA GLU A 381 -2.40 -20.12 6.78
C GLU A 381 -2.85 -19.08 7.81
N GLN A 382 -3.55 -19.53 8.86
CA GLN A 382 -3.97 -18.65 9.95
C GLN A 382 -2.75 -18.08 10.69
N GLU A 383 -2.75 -16.78 10.97
CA GLU A 383 -1.61 -16.05 11.56
C GLU A 383 -0.29 -16.19 10.77
N ALA A 384 -0.34 -16.43 9.45
CA ALA A 384 0.84 -16.54 8.58
C ALA A 384 1.82 -15.37 8.75
N SER A 385 1.29 -14.14 8.71
CA SER A 385 2.09 -12.92 8.83
C SER A 385 2.83 -12.88 10.17
N ARG A 386 2.12 -13.23 11.26
CA ARG A 386 2.70 -13.28 12.61
C ARG A 386 3.79 -14.34 12.69
N LYS A 387 3.50 -15.57 12.25
CA LYS A 387 4.45 -16.69 12.28
C LYS A 387 5.76 -16.35 11.58
N LEU A 388 5.67 -15.77 10.39
CA LEU A 388 6.83 -15.33 9.60
C LEU A 388 7.63 -14.23 10.30
N VAL A 389 6.96 -13.18 10.79
CA VAL A 389 7.63 -12.05 11.44
C VAL A 389 8.35 -12.50 12.72
N PHE A 390 7.69 -13.30 13.55
CA PHE A 390 8.28 -13.80 14.79
C PHE A 390 9.41 -14.80 14.54
N SER A 391 9.34 -15.64 13.51
CA SER A 391 10.44 -16.56 13.18
C SER A 391 11.69 -15.81 12.71
N GLU A 392 11.55 -14.83 11.82
CA GLU A 392 12.69 -14.06 11.31
C GLU A 392 13.30 -13.16 12.40
N LEU A 393 12.48 -12.57 13.26
CA LEU A 393 12.98 -11.83 14.43
C LEU A 393 13.77 -12.74 15.38
N TYR A 394 13.30 -13.98 15.58
CA TYR A 394 13.99 -14.94 16.43
C TYR A 394 15.33 -15.39 15.81
N GLU A 395 15.40 -15.57 14.49
CA GLU A 395 16.67 -15.81 13.79
C GLU A 395 17.63 -14.63 13.93
N ALA A 396 17.15 -13.40 13.74
CA ALA A 396 17.93 -12.19 13.91
C ALA A 396 18.46 -12.03 15.34
N SER A 397 17.62 -12.33 16.34
CA SER A 397 18.01 -12.33 17.76
C SER A 397 19.14 -13.31 18.05
N LYS A 398 19.08 -14.53 17.49
CA LYS A 398 20.16 -15.52 17.65
C LYS A 398 21.49 -15.04 17.09
N GLN A 399 21.49 -14.39 15.92
CA GLN A 399 22.73 -13.91 15.31
C GLN A 399 23.34 -12.71 16.03
N THR A 400 22.50 -11.84 16.61
CA THR A 400 22.94 -10.59 17.24
C THR A 400 23.12 -10.70 18.75
N ALA A 401 22.76 -11.83 19.37
CA ALA A 401 22.69 -12.02 20.83
C ALA A 401 21.80 -10.99 21.56
N ASN A 402 20.97 -10.24 20.82
CA ASN A 402 20.04 -9.26 21.37
C ASN A 402 18.73 -9.97 21.79
N PRO A 403 18.12 -9.61 22.94
CA PRO A 403 16.93 -10.29 23.48
C PRO A 403 15.63 -9.87 22.77
N TRP A 404 15.60 -9.93 21.44
CA TRP A 404 14.42 -9.58 20.64
C TRP A 404 13.52 -10.80 20.45
N GLY A 405 12.30 -10.72 20.99
CA GLY A 405 11.32 -11.80 20.96
C GLY A 405 11.31 -12.63 22.24
N LYS A 406 10.13 -13.15 22.61
CA LYS A 406 10.01 -14.09 23.72
C LYS A 406 10.79 -15.36 23.38
N GLY A 407 11.97 -15.52 23.97
CA GLY A 407 12.49 -16.85 24.24
C GLY A 407 11.39 -17.66 24.96
N LYS A 408 11.38 -18.98 24.79
CA LYS A 408 10.44 -19.93 25.42
C LYS A 408 10.44 -19.88 26.98
N THR A 409 11.04 -18.86 27.57
CA THR A 409 11.29 -18.60 28.99
C THR A 409 10.71 -17.24 29.44
N GLY A 410 9.78 -16.64 28.69
CA GLY A 410 9.06 -15.44 29.10
C GLY A 410 7.71 -15.77 29.72
N GLY A 411 7.44 -15.26 30.94
CA GLY A 411 6.15 -15.43 31.60
C GLY A 411 4.95 -14.96 30.76
N GLN A 412 3.79 -15.58 30.97
CA GLN A 412 2.53 -15.16 30.35
C GLN A 412 1.94 -14.00 31.15
N ARG A 413 1.38 -12.99 30.46
CA ARG A 413 0.64 -11.92 31.13
C ARG A 413 -0.72 -12.48 31.53
N VAL A 414 -1.02 -12.42 32.83
CA VAL A 414 -2.38 -12.55 33.35
C VAL A 414 -2.92 -11.12 33.44
N GLY A 415 -3.91 -10.79 32.61
CA GLY A 415 -4.53 -9.47 32.55
C GLY A 415 -5.83 -9.41 33.37
N GLU A 416 -6.48 -8.25 33.35
CA GLU A 416 -7.71 -7.99 34.11
C GLU A 416 -8.84 -8.96 33.73
N MET A 417 -8.97 -9.30 32.45
CA MET A 417 -9.99 -10.26 31.98
C MET A 417 -9.75 -11.68 32.50
N GLU A 418 -8.50 -12.13 32.58
CA GLU A 418 -8.17 -13.44 33.16
C GLU A 418 -8.35 -13.45 34.68
N VAL A 419 -8.08 -12.33 35.36
CA VAL A 419 -8.36 -12.16 36.80
C VAL A 419 -9.86 -12.29 37.06
N TRP A 420 -10.71 -11.58 36.30
CA TRP A 420 -12.16 -11.68 36.44
C TRP A 420 -12.69 -13.09 36.16
N ALA A 421 -12.08 -13.81 35.21
CA ALA A 421 -12.43 -15.21 34.97
C ALA A 421 -12.13 -16.07 36.20
N LEU A 422 -10.95 -15.93 36.81
CA LEU A 422 -10.55 -16.68 38.02
C LEU A 422 -11.43 -16.34 39.23
N GLU A 423 -11.79 -15.06 39.40
CA GLU A 423 -12.76 -14.61 40.40
C GLU A 423 -14.14 -15.23 40.16
N GLY A 424 -14.61 -15.23 38.91
CA GLY A 424 -15.89 -15.83 38.52
C GLY A 424 -15.98 -17.34 38.76
N PHE A 425 -14.86 -18.05 38.63
CA PHE A 425 -14.75 -19.48 38.98
C PHE A 425 -14.59 -19.74 40.50
N GLY A 426 -14.42 -18.69 41.31
CA GLY A 426 -14.24 -18.82 42.77
C GLY A 426 -12.88 -19.39 43.18
N VAL A 427 -11.85 -19.30 42.33
CA VAL A 427 -10.55 -19.97 42.56
C VAL A 427 -9.56 -19.04 43.25
N ALA A 428 -9.85 -18.70 44.50
CA ALA A 428 -9.09 -17.71 45.28
C ALA A 428 -7.60 -18.05 45.43
N HIS A 429 -7.26 -19.31 45.70
CA HIS A 429 -5.88 -19.73 45.85
C HIS A 429 -5.08 -19.61 44.55
N ILE A 430 -5.63 -20.07 43.41
CA ILE A 430 -4.97 -19.97 42.09
C ILE A 430 -4.75 -18.51 41.71
N LEU A 431 -5.73 -17.64 41.96
CA LEU A 431 -5.57 -16.21 41.73
C LEU A 431 -4.46 -15.61 42.60
N GLN A 432 -4.42 -15.97 43.89
CA GLN A 432 -3.34 -15.55 44.80
C GLN A 432 -1.97 -16.03 44.30
N GLU A 433 -1.84 -17.25 43.77
CA GLU A 433 -0.58 -17.75 43.20
C GLU A 433 -0.09 -16.89 42.03
N MET A 434 -1.00 -16.54 41.11
CA MET A 434 -0.70 -15.75 39.92
C MET A 434 -0.26 -14.33 40.28
N LEU A 435 -0.87 -13.75 41.33
CA LEU A 435 -0.60 -12.39 41.80
C LEU A 435 0.57 -12.26 42.77
N THR A 436 1.12 -13.37 43.30
CA THR A 436 2.21 -13.34 44.27
C THR A 436 3.45 -14.09 43.78
N TYR A 437 3.60 -15.36 44.13
CA TYR A 437 4.85 -16.10 43.94
C TYR A 437 5.14 -16.47 42.48
N LYS A 438 4.14 -16.50 41.58
CA LYS A 438 4.36 -16.65 40.13
C LYS A 438 4.68 -15.34 39.41
N SER A 439 4.53 -14.20 40.09
CA SER A 439 4.82 -12.87 39.54
C SER A 439 5.92 -12.17 40.32
N ASP A 440 5.58 -11.26 41.23
CA ASP A 440 6.45 -10.22 41.76
C ASP A 440 6.75 -10.33 43.27
N HIS A 441 6.27 -11.36 43.97
CA HIS A 441 6.61 -11.56 45.39
C HIS A 441 7.98 -12.24 45.52
N ILE A 442 9.06 -11.45 45.72
CA ILE A 442 10.45 -11.92 45.61
C ILE A 442 10.79 -12.99 46.65
N ARG A 443 10.43 -12.76 47.93
CA ARG A 443 10.71 -13.69 49.04
C ARG A 443 10.03 -15.04 48.85
N ALA A 444 8.69 -15.03 48.70
CA ALA A 444 7.89 -16.23 48.48
C ALA A 444 8.35 -17.02 47.24
N ARG A 445 8.76 -16.36 46.16
CA ARG A 445 9.27 -17.03 44.96
C ARG A 445 10.57 -17.82 45.20
N GLN A 446 11.46 -17.32 46.07
CA GLN A 446 12.68 -18.04 46.44
C GLN A 446 12.36 -19.26 47.32
N GLU A 447 11.43 -19.10 48.26
CA GLU A 447 10.99 -20.19 49.14
C GLU A 447 10.27 -21.31 48.36
N VAL A 448 9.38 -20.95 47.42
CA VAL A 448 8.67 -21.91 46.55
C VAL A 448 9.64 -22.80 45.80
N LEU A 449 10.74 -22.25 45.28
CA LEU A 449 11.75 -23.05 44.57
C LEU A 449 12.38 -24.08 45.52
N GLY A 450 12.76 -23.66 46.72
CA GLY A 450 13.35 -24.53 47.75
C GLY A 450 12.38 -25.61 48.24
N THR A 451 11.14 -25.25 48.54
CA THR A 451 10.11 -26.19 49.03
C THR A 451 9.71 -27.20 47.96
N THR A 452 9.65 -26.78 46.69
CA THR A 452 9.34 -27.68 45.56
C THR A 452 10.43 -28.73 45.36
N ILE A 453 11.70 -28.35 45.51
CA ILE A 453 12.83 -29.30 45.41
C ILE A 453 12.81 -30.30 46.57
N ILE A 454 12.43 -29.87 47.76
CA ILE A 454 12.36 -30.71 48.98
C ILE A 454 11.09 -31.58 49.02
N GLY A 455 10.08 -31.28 48.19
CA GLY A 455 8.80 -31.99 48.17
C GLY A 455 7.86 -31.57 49.31
N GLY A 456 8.02 -30.36 49.85
CA GLY A 456 7.19 -29.81 50.94
C GLY A 456 5.96 -29.04 50.46
N ILE A 457 5.07 -28.71 51.40
CA ILE A 457 3.91 -27.83 51.15
C ILE A 457 4.39 -26.39 50.97
N ILE A 458 3.88 -25.69 49.96
CA ILE A 458 4.20 -24.29 49.70
C ILE A 458 3.55 -23.40 50.80
N PRO A 459 4.31 -22.55 51.50
CA PRO A 459 3.77 -21.66 52.51
C PRO A 459 2.95 -20.52 51.88
N ASN A 460 1.92 -20.06 52.59
CA ASN A 460 1.16 -18.88 52.18
C ASN A 460 2.01 -17.61 52.42
N PRO A 461 2.00 -16.64 51.50
CA PRO A 461 2.73 -15.39 51.68
C PRO A 461 2.07 -14.53 52.77
N GLU A 462 2.84 -14.17 53.79
CA GLU A 462 2.41 -13.24 54.86
C GLU A 462 2.61 -11.76 54.50
N ASP A 463 3.54 -11.49 53.57
CA ASP A 463 3.92 -10.14 53.14
C ASP A 463 3.17 -9.69 51.86
N ALA A 464 3.13 -8.38 51.63
CA ALA A 464 2.52 -7.80 50.43
C ALA A 464 3.44 -7.91 49.19
N PRO A 465 2.89 -8.02 47.95
CA PRO A 465 3.68 -8.04 46.72
C PRO A 465 4.46 -6.75 46.48
N GLU A 466 5.54 -6.85 45.70
CA GLU A 466 6.44 -5.72 45.45
C GLU A 466 5.79 -4.62 44.62
N SER A 467 4.87 -4.93 43.70
CA SER A 467 4.05 -3.95 42.98
C SER A 467 3.24 -3.07 43.92
N PHE A 468 2.68 -3.64 44.98
CA PHE A 468 1.94 -2.88 45.99
C PHE A 468 2.87 -1.98 46.80
N ARG A 469 4.05 -2.48 47.18
CA ARG A 469 5.06 -1.67 47.91
C ARG A 469 5.61 -0.54 47.05
N LEU A 470 5.78 -0.77 45.75
CA LEU A 470 6.16 0.27 44.79
C LEU A 470 5.06 1.33 44.66
N LEU A 471 3.79 0.91 44.54
CA LEU A 471 2.64 1.82 44.52
C LEU A 471 2.61 2.72 45.76
N VAL A 472 2.80 2.16 46.95
CA VAL A 472 2.85 2.93 48.19
C VAL A 472 3.99 3.97 48.16
N ARG A 473 5.14 3.63 47.58
CA ARG A 473 6.27 4.57 47.42
C ARG A 473 5.98 5.68 46.42
N GLU A 474 5.37 5.35 45.29
CA GLU A 474 4.95 6.33 44.26
C GLU A 474 3.88 7.28 44.81
N LEU A 475 2.98 6.80 45.66
CA LEU A 475 1.99 7.67 46.31
C LEU A 475 2.62 8.56 47.37
N ARG A 476 3.59 8.06 48.14
CA ARG A 476 4.36 8.87 49.11
C ARG A 476 5.21 9.94 48.43
N SER A 477 5.74 9.70 47.22
CA SER A 477 6.49 10.72 46.47
C SER A 477 5.60 11.89 46.04
N LEU A 478 4.29 11.66 45.93
CA LEU A 478 3.25 12.66 45.67
C LEU A 478 2.72 13.33 46.95
N ALA A 479 3.38 13.13 48.10
CA ALA A 479 2.95 13.59 49.41
C ALA A 479 1.57 13.05 49.86
N LEU A 480 1.15 11.91 49.32
CA LEU A 480 -0.04 11.19 49.77
C LEU A 480 0.38 10.16 50.84
N GLU A 481 -0.04 10.39 52.08
CA GLU A 481 0.24 9.49 53.18
C GLU A 481 -0.82 8.37 53.27
N LEU A 482 -0.45 7.17 52.84
CA LEU A 482 -1.26 5.97 53.03
C LEU A 482 -1.03 5.41 54.44
N ASN A 483 -1.90 5.78 55.37
CA ASN A 483 -2.00 5.18 56.70
C ASN A 483 -2.81 3.89 56.61
N HIS A 484 -2.15 2.76 56.40
CA HIS A 484 -2.79 1.45 56.46
C HIS A 484 -2.36 0.71 57.73
N PHE A 485 -3.36 0.36 58.55
CA PHE A 485 -3.21 -0.24 59.88
C PHE A 485 -2.56 -1.65 59.88
N LEU A 486 -2.42 -2.35 58.73
CA LEU A 486 -1.87 -3.72 58.66
C LEU A 486 -0.51 -3.89 57.95
N VAL A 487 0.21 -2.83 57.53
CA VAL A 487 1.60 -3.02 57.05
C VAL A 487 2.55 -2.51 58.13
N SER A 488 3.15 -3.43 58.89
CA SER A 488 4.08 -3.07 59.96
C SER A 488 5.27 -2.27 59.40
N GLU A 489 5.76 -1.28 60.15
CA GLU A 489 6.92 -0.45 59.77
C GLU A 489 8.16 -1.28 59.40
N LYS A 490 8.28 -2.51 59.94
CA LYS A 490 9.37 -3.45 59.61
C LYS A 490 9.41 -3.81 58.12
N ASN A 491 8.27 -3.78 57.43
CA ASN A 491 8.16 -4.07 56.00
C ASN A 491 8.60 -2.91 55.10
N PHE A 492 9.11 -1.80 55.65
CA PHE A 492 9.66 -0.69 54.86
C PHE A 492 11.17 -0.49 55.02
N GLN A 493 11.83 -1.23 55.92
CA GLN A 493 13.26 -1.15 56.13
C GLN A 493 14.02 -1.99 55.09
N ILE A 494 14.77 -1.32 54.20
CA ILE A 494 15.81 -1.94 53.39
C ILE A 494 17.13 -1.67 54.11
N ASN A 495 17.81 -2.71 54.58
CA ASN A 495 19.20 -2.60 54.99
C ASN A 495 20.03 -2.21 53.75
N ARG A 496 20.40 -0.93 53.64
CA ARG A 496 21.44 -0.51 52.72
C ARG A 496 22.73 -1.21 53.16
N LYS A 497 23.19 -2.19 52.38
CA LYS A 497 24.63 -2.50 52.40
C LYS A 497 25.30 -1.32 51.72
N GLU A 498 25.95 -0.49 52.52
CA GLU A 498 26.90 0.50 52.03
C GLU A 498 27.96 -0.24 51.20
N ALA A 499 28.14 0.22 49.96
CA ALA A 499 29.17 -0.23 49.05
C ALA A 499 30.45 0.55 49.29
#